data_AF-R7PPH3-F1
#
_entry.id   AF-R7PPH3-F1
#
_cell.length_a   1.000
_cell.length_b   1.000
_cell.length_c   1.000
_cell.angle_alpha   90.00
_cell.angle_beta   90.00
_cell.angle_gamma   90.00
#
_symmetry.space_group_name_H-M   'P 1'
#
loop_
_entity.id
_entity.type
_entity.pdbx_description
1 polymer ?
#
loop_
_entity_poly.entity_id
_entity_poly.type
_entity_poly.pdbx_seq_one_letter_code
_entity_poly.pdbx_strand_id
1 'polypeptide(L)'
;MREMNELFYQDAYIREFDTIVVSCKRGNKGYEVILDNTAFYPEGGGQPADRGWLNKISVIDVKRQNDIIIHFMQEPLMKGTCVHGVLDWQRRFDYMQQHSGEHILSGIIHKRYGYDNVGFHMNDHIVTVDFNGFISTEDAYAIEKEVNSYIWSNANSFERYPTKEELEYMDYRSKKEITGKVRLVKYPGADCCACCGTHVANTGEIGLMKILSIAKHKTGVRLEVVFGSRAMADYNTKHNLNSKISNMLSTKPYEIADAVEKVLQDTVSLKQRVQEIYEFYYKAKAENIPKDSKSVFYMNHI
;
A
#
# COMPACT_ATOMS: atom_id res chain seq x y z
N MET A 1 -36.21 -14.66 2.32
CA MET A 1 -35.48 -13.54 1.69
C MET A 1 -34.58 -14.17 0.64
N ARG A 2 -34.60 -13.70 -0.61
CA ARG A 2 -33.69 -14.20 -1.64
C ARG A 2 -32.26 -13.83 -1.22
N GLU A 3 -31.30 -14.74 -1.36
CA GLU A 3 -29.88 -14.45 -1.12
C GLU A 3 -29.46 -13.32 -2.07
N MET A 4 -28.75 -12.31 -1.55
CA MET A 4 -28.36 -11.14 -2.33
C MET A 4 -27.41 -11.55 -3.46
N ASN A 5 -27.62 -11.04 -4.67
CA ASN A 5 -26.76 -11.35 -5.79
C ASN A 5 -25.49 -10.48 -5.79
N GLU A 6 -24.37 -11.08 -5.40
CA GLU A 6 -23.06 -10.43 -5.26
C GLU A 6 -22.28 -10.46 -6.57
N LEU A 7 -22.47 -9.42 -7.39
CA LEU A 7 -21.88 -9.34 -8.74
C LEU A 7 -20.34 -9.29 -8.70
N PHE A 8 -19.75 -8.72 -7.65
CA PHE A 8 -18.30 -8.60 -7.51
C PHE A 8 -17.55 -9.94 -7.36
N TYR A 9 -18.24 -11.04 -7.01
CA TYR A 9 -17.68 -12.38 -7.02
C TYR A 9 -17.91 -13.13 -8.34
N GLN A 10 -18.81 -12.64 -9.19
CA GLN A 10 -19.03 -13.20 -10.53
C GLN A 10 -18.03 -12.63 -11.50
N ASP A 11 -17.85 -11.30 -11.45
CA ASP A 11 -16.85 -10.59 -12.23
C ASP A 11 -16.42 -9.32 -11.48
N ALA A 12 -15.17 -9.32 -11.02
CA ALA A 12 -14.57 -8.18 -10.33
C ALA A 12 -14.41 -6.93 -11.22
N TYR A 13 -14.55 -7.07 -12.54
CA TYR A 13 -14.43 -6.00 -13.53
C TYR A 13 -15.75 -5.30 -13.87
N ILE A 14 -16.88 -5.72 -13.30
CA ILE A 14 -18.14 -4.99 -13.39
C ILE A 14 -17.95 -3.61 -12.75
N ARG A 15 -18.00 -2.56 -13.58
CA ARG A 15 -17.84 -1.16 -13.16
C ARG A 15 -19.18 -0.46 -12.95
N GLU A 16 -20.18 -0.91 -13.68
CA GLU A 16 -21.51 -0.33 -13.73
C GLU A 16 -22.56 -1.44 -13.73
N PHE A 17 -23.69 -1.22 -13.07
CA PHE A 17 -24.74 -2.23 -12.97
C PHE A 17 -26.09 -1.59 -12.66
N ASP A 18 -27.18 -2.22 -13.09
CA ASP A 18 -28.54 -1.85 -12.70
C ASP A 18 -29.02 -2.75 -11.55
N THR A 19 -29.84 -2.19 -10.66
CA THR A 19 -30.38 -2.91 -9.49
C THR A 19 -31.69 -2.30 -9.00
N ILE A 20 -32.39 -3.00 -8.11
CA ILE A 20 -33.60 -2.52 -7.44
C ILE A 20 -33.29 -2.19 -5.98
N VAL A 21 -33.82 -1.06 -5.50
CA VAL A 21 -33.73 -0.66 -4.09
C VAL A 21 -34.71 -1.51 -3.27
N VAL A 22 -34.19 -2.47 -2.50
CA VAL A 22 -34.98 -3.36 -1.64
C VAL A 22 -35.43 -2.63 -0.37
N SER A 23 -34.54 -1.83 0.22
CA SER A 23 -34.88 -0.98 1.36
C SER A 23 -33.98 0.24 1.45
N CYS A 24 -34.51 1.32 2.00
CA CYS A 24 -33.77 2.51 2.36
C CYS A 24 -34.29 2.98 3.72
N LYS A 25 -33.41 3.04 4.73
CA LYS A 25 -33.75 3.48 6.09
C LYS A 25 -32.82 4.59 6.51
N ARG A 26 -33.30 5.52 7.34
CA ARG A 26 -32.45 6.53 7.96
C ARG A 26 -31.64 5.87 9.09
N GLY A 27 -30.32 5.96 9.01
CA GLY A 27 -29.38 5.50 10.03
C GLY A 27 -28.69 6.68 10.73
N ASN A 28 -27.69 6.38 11.56
CA ASN A 28 -27.00 7.38 12.38
C ASN A 28 -26.15 8.37 11.55
N LYS A 29 -25.70 7.97 10.36
CA LYS A 29 -24.79 8.76 9.49
C LYS A 29 -25.36 9.04 8.10
N GLY A 30 -26.69 9.05 7.96
CA GLY A 30 -27.37 9.24 6.68
C GLY A 30 -28.40 8.14 6.43
N TYR A 31 -28.27 7.44 5.31
CA TYR A 31 -29.16 6.38 4.89
C TYR A 31 -28.42 5.05 4.71
N GLU A 32 -29.11 3.98 5.10
CA GLU A 32 -28.70 2.59 4.92
C GLU A 32 -29.58 1.98 3.83
N VAL A 33 -28.94 1.63 2.72
CA VAL A 33 -29.61 1.13 1.51
C VAL A 33 -29.24 -0.33 1.24
N ILE A 34 -30.26 -1.16 1.05
CA ILE A 34 -30.14 -2.55 0.64
C ILE A 34 -30.64 -2.65 -0.80
N LEU A 35 -29.85 -3.31 -1.65
CA LEU A 35 -30.11 -3.51 -3.07
C LEU A 35 -30.44 -5.00 -3.35
N ASP A 36 -31.05 -5.31 -4.48
CA ASP A 36 -31.34 -6.70 -4.88
C ASP A 36 -30.07 -7.43 -5.35
N ASN A 37 -29.24 -6.72 -6.12
CA ASN A 37 -27.90 -7.12 -6.53
C ASN A 37 -26.91 -5.96 -6.36
N THR A 38 -25.62 -6.24 -6.16
CA THR A 38 -24.60 -5.19 -6.07
C THR A 38 -23.25 -5.62 -6.63
N ALA A 39 -22.59 -4.70 -7.34
CA ALA A 39 -21.17 -4.82 -7.68
C ALA A 39 -20.26 -4.13 -6.65
N PHE A 40 -20.79 -3.43 -5.65
CA PHE A 40 -19.98 -2.84 -4.58
C PHE A 40 -19.48 -3.95 -3.64
N TYR A 41 -18.17 -4.05 -3.49
CA TYR A 41 -17.51 -4.93 -2.55
C TYR A 41 -17.63 -4.35 -1.14
N PRO A 42 -18.24 -5.08 -0.18
CA PRO A 42 -18.20 -4.69 1.22
C PRO A 42 -16.80 -4.92 1.77
N GLU A 43 -16.41 -4.13 2.78
CA GLU A 43 -15.14 -4.38 3.50
C GLU A 43 -15.01 -5.86 3.91
N GLY A 44 -13.86 -6.49 3.62
CA GLY A 44 -13.64 -7.91 3.83
C GLY A 44 -12.20 -8.35 3.56
N GLY A 45 -11.72 -9.38 4.26
CA GLY A 45 -10.38 -9.96 4.02
C GLY A 45 -9.20 -9.00 4.27
N GLY A 46 -9.44 -7.86 4.92
CA GLY A 46 -8.47 -6.76 5.06
C GLY A 46 -8.48 -5.75 3.91
N GLN A 47 -9.31 -5.97 2.89
CA GLN A 47 -9.56 -5.00 1.82
C GLN A 47 -10.66 -4.01 2.22
N PRO A 48 -10.40 -2.69 2.11
CA PRO A 48 -11.42 -1.68 2.36
C PRO A 48 -12.57 -1.74 1.36
N ALA A 49 -13.74 -1.26 1.79
CA ALA A 49 -14.93 -1.19 0.96
C ALA A 49 -14.76 -0.30 -0.28
N ASP A 50 -15.53 -0.62 -1.30
CA ASP A 50 -15.68 0.25 -2.46
C ASP A 50 -16.44 1.53 -2.14
N ARG A 51 -16.30 2.47 -3.07
CA ARG A 51 -17.09 3.69 -3.18
C ARG A 51 -17.61 3.84 -4.59
N GLY A 52 -18.50 4.79 -4.78
CA GLY A 52 -19.06 5.11 -6.08
C GLY A 52 -20.38 5.83 -5.94
N TRP A 53 -21.31 5.56 -6.86
CA TRP A 53 -22.56 6.29 -6.96
C TRP A 53 -23.72 5.37 -7.31
N LEU A 54 -24.90 5.67 -6.77
CA LEU A 54 -26.18 5.11 -7.19
C LEU A 54 -27.06 6.28 -7.65
N ASN A 55 -27.45 6.33 -8.92
CA ASN A 55 -28.15 7.47 -9.53
C ASN A 55 -27.48 8.83 -9.21
N LYS A 56 -26.14 8.90 -9.29
CA LYS A 56 -25.30 10.07 -8.98
C LYS A 56 -25.23 10.45 -7.48
N ILE A 57 -25.90 9.72 -6.60
CA ILE A 57 -25.79 9.91 -5.14
C ILE A 57 -24.60 9.08 -4.65
N SER A 58 -23.72 9.71 -3.87
CA SER A 58 -22.48 9.08 -3.37
C SER A 58 -22.76 7.94 -2.39
N VAL A 59 -22.15 6.79 -2.67
CA VAL A 59 -21.99 5.66 -1.75
C VAL A 59 -20.65 5.82 -1.04
N ILE A 60 -20.71 6.14 0.25
CA ILE A 60 -19.52 6.51 1.05
C ILE A 60 -18.83 5.31 1.70
N ASP A 61 -19.59 4.25 1.98
CA ASP A 61 -19.13 3.05 2.66
C ASP A 61 -20.08 1.89 2.35
N VAL A 62 -19.58 0.66 2.42
CA VAL A 62 -20.34 -0.56 2.16
C VAL A 62 -19.92 -1.63 3.16
N LYS A 63 -20.88 -2.17 3.92
CA LYS A 63 -20.60 -3.16 4.96
C LYS A 63 -21.51 -4.38 4.84
N ARG A 64 -20.96 -5.53 5.17
CA ARG A 64 -21.74 -6.75 5.38
C ARG A 64 -22.14 -6.86 6.86
N GLN A 65 -23.43 -7.03 7.14
CA GLN A 65 -23.99 -7.27 8.46
C GLN A 65 -25.03 -8.40 8.37
N ASN A 66 -24.83 -9.50 9.11
CA ASN A 66 -25.74 -10.66 9.09
C ASN A 66 -26.09 -11.12 7.66
N ASP A 67 -25.06 -11.29 6.82
CA ASP A 67 -25.18 -11.68 5.39
C ASP A 67 -25.93 -10.70 4.48
N ILE A 68 -26.21 -9.48 4.96
CA ILE A 68 -26.81 -8.41 4.17
C ILE A 68 -25.74 -7.36 3.88
N ILE A 69 -25.64 -6.94 2.61
CA ILE A 69 -24.77 -5.83 2.22
C ILE A 69 -25.56 -4.52 2.32
N ILE A 70 -25.05 -3.61 3.13
CA ILE A 70 -25.62 -2.30 3.42
C ILE A 70 -24.72 -1.24 2.80
N HIS A 71 -25.32 -0.37 1.99
CA HIS A 71 -24.68 0.77 1.35
C HIS A 71 -25.01 2.02 2.16
N PHE A 72 -23.98 2.75 2.60
CA PHE A 72 -24.15 3.98 3.38
C PHE A 72 -24.08 5.18 2.43
N MET A 73 -25.07 6.06 2.53
CA MET A 73 -25.26 7.20 1.62
C MET A 73 -25.73 8.44 2.39
N GLN A 74 -25.53 9.64 1.83
CA GLN A 74 -25.99 10.89 2.45
C GLN A 74 -27.44 11.25 2.10
N GLU A 75 -27.93 10.80 0.94
CA GLU A 75 -29.28 11.06 0.45
C GLU A 75 -30.06 9.75 0.30
N PRO A 76 -31.40 9.77 0.46
CA PRO A 76 -32.22 8.57 0.37
C PRO A 76 -32.44 8.12 -1.08
N LEU A 77 -32.74 6.84 -1.25
CA LEU A 77 -33.29 6.28 -2.47
C LEU A 77 -34.72 5.77 -2.25
N MET A 78 -35.54 5.86 -3.29
CA MET A 78 -36.92 5.37 -3.22
C MET A 78 -36.96 3.84 -3.32
N LYS A 79 -37.50 3.18 -2.29
CA LYS A 79 -37.72 1.73 -2.30
C LYS A 79 -38.54 1.30 -3.53
N GLY A 80 -38.15 0.19 -4.15
CA GLY A 80 -38.82 -0.40 -5.31
C GLY A 80 -38.44 0.23 -6.64
N THR A 81 -37.60 1.27 -6.65
CA THR A 81 -37.12 1.88 -7.89
C THR A 81 -35.88 1.18 -8.42
N CYS A 82 -35.74 1.20 -9.75
CA CYS A 82 -34.51 0.81 -10.42
C CYS A 82 -33.50 1.96 -10.35
N VAL A 83 -32.26 1.63 -10.01
CA VAL A 83 -31.16 2.57 -9.88
C VAL A 83 -29.94 2.04 -10.60
N HIS A 84 -29.15 2.95 -11.17
CA HIS A 84 -27.91 2.64 -11.86
C HIS A 84 -26.72 2.92 -10.93
N GLY A 85 -25.90 1.90 -10.70
CA GLY A 85 -24.69 1.94 -9.89
C GLY A 85 -23.43 2.11 -10.73
N VAL A 86 -22.53 2.98 -10.31
CA VAL A 86 -21.21 3.22 -10.91
C VAL A 86 -20.16 3.15 -9.82
N LEU A 87 -19.16 2.28 -9.95
CA LEU A 87 -18.05 2.18 -9.00
C LEU A 87 -17.03 3.30 -9.21
N ASP A 88 -16.39 3.75 -8.13
CA ASP A 88 -15.09 4.41 -8.22
C ASP A 88 -14.06 3.37 -8.67
N TRP A 89 -13.92 3.24 -9.99
CA TRP A 89 -13.08 2.21 -10.59
C TRP A 89 -11.60 2.39 -10.25
N GLN A 90 -11.13 3.62 -10.10
CA GLN A 90 -9.73 3.87 -9.73
C GLN A 90 -9.43 3.30 -8.35
N ARG A 91 -10.34 3.49 -7.39
CA ARG A 91 -10.24 2.90 -6.05
C ARG A 91 -10.33 1.38 -6.09
N ARG A 92 -11.33 0.83 -6.80
CA ARG A 92 -11.53 -0.63 -6.90
C ARG A 92 -10.28 -1.30 -7.48
N PHE A 93 -9.80 -0.79 -8.61
CA PHE A 93 -8.65 -1.35 -9.30
C PHE A 93 -7.36 -1.22 -8.48
N ASP A 94 -7.15 -0.08 -7.82
CA ASP A 94 -6.01 0.10 -6.91
C ASP A 94 -5.99 -0.98 -5.81
N TYR A 95 -7.12 -1.25 -5.15
CA TYR A 95 -7.17 -2.33 -4.16
C TYR A 95 -7.03 -3.73 -4.77
N MET A 96 -7.55 -3.98 -5.97
CA MET A 96 -7.30 -5.25 -6.68
C MET A 96 -5.80 -5.45 -6.92
N GLN A 97 -5.07 -4.39 -7.30
CA GLN A 97 -3.61 -4.44 -7.48
C GLN A 97 -2.90 -4.74 -6.16
N GLN A 98 -3.24 -4.00 -5.10
CA GLN A 98 -2.62 -4.17 -3.79
C GLN A 98 -2.87 -5.58 -3.21
N HIS A 99 -4.11 -6.08 -3.30
CA HIS A 99 -4.49 -7.36 -2.73
C HIS A 99 -3.86 -8.53 -3.50
N SER A 100 -3.91 -8.47 -4.83
CA SER A 100 -3.31 -9.50 -5.68
C SER A 100 -1.78 -9.53 -5.53
N GLY A 101 -1.17 -8.35 -5.44
CA GLY A 101 0.25 -8.22 -5.17
C GLY A 101 0.68 -8.82 -3.83
N GLU A 102 -0.09 -8.57 -2.76
CA GLU A 102 0.16 -9.18 -1.45
C GLU A 102 0.09 -10.70 -1.48
N HIS A 103 -0.87 -11.27 -2.20
CA HIS A 103 -0.97 -12.72 -2.35
C HIS A 103 0.28 -13.34 -2.96
N ILE A 104 0.78 -12.74 -4.04
CA ILE A 104 1.98 -13.21 -4.72
C ILE A 104 3.20 -13.08 -3.81
N LEU A 105 3.35 -11.93 -3.13
CA LEU A 105 4.43 -11.71 -2.16
C LEU A 105 4.41 -12.76 -1.04
N SER A 106 3.26 -12.94 -0.39
CA SER A 106 3.11 -13.89 0.71
C SER A 106 3.29 -15.33 0.26
N GLY A 107 2.79 -15.70 -0.93
CA GLY A 107 2.95 -17.03 -1.49
C GLY A 107 4.40 -17.37 -1.81
N ILE A 108 5.15 -16.44 -2.43
CA ILE A 108 6.58 -16.60 -2.72
C ILE A 108 7.39 -16.73 -1.44
N ILE A 109 7.15 -15.86 -0.44
CA ILE A 109 7.84 -15.94 0.86
C ILE A 109 7.56 -17.27 1.55
N HIS A 110 6.29 -17.70 1.57
CA HIS A 110 5.90 -18.97 2.18
C HIS A 110 6.56 -20.16 1.46
N LYS A 111 6.53 -20.20 0.13
CA LYS A 111 7.16 -21.27 -0.66
C LYS A 111 8.67 -21.36 -0.42
N ARG A 112 9.34 -20.22 -0.23
CA ARG A 112 10.80 -20.15 -0.09
C ARG A 112 11.29 -20.44 1.32
N TYR A 113 10.57 -19.96 2.33
CA TYR A 113 11.02 -19.98 3.72
C TYR A 113 10.10 -20.72 4.69
N GLY A 114 8.89 -21.11 4.25
CA GLY A 114 7.84 -21.65 5.11
C GLY A 114 7.22 -20.62 6.05
N TYR A 115 7.45 -19.33 5.82
CA TYR A 115 6.93 -18.26 6.69
C TYR A 115 5.49 -17.90 6.34
N ASP A 116 4.70 -17.63 7.37
CA ASP A 116 3.30 -17.29 7.25
C ASP A 116 3.09 -15.78 7.34
N ASN A 117 2.14 -15.28 6.55
CA ASN A 117 1.58 -13.96 6.78
C ASN A 117 0.70 -14.01 8.04
N VAL A 118 1.18 -13.38 9.11
CA VAL A 118 0.51 -13.29 10.42
C VAL A 118 -0.15 -11.93 10.68
N GLY A 119 -0.10 -11.02 9.72
CA GLY A 119 -0.68 -9.69 9.82
C GLY A 119 -0.74 -9.00 8.46
N PHE A 120 -1.92 -8.51 8.11
CA PHE A 120 -2.15 -7.78 6.87
C PHE A 120 -3.00 -6.56 7.16
N HIS A 121 -2.54 -5.40 6.70
CA HIS A 121 -3.31 -4.17 6.74
C HIS A 121 -3.13 -3.40 5.45
N MET A 122 -4.22 -2.87 4.93
CA MET A 122 -4.25 -2.08 3.71
C MET A 122 -5.10 -0.84 3.95
N ASN A 123 -4.53 0.32 3.66
CA ASN A 123 -5.23 1.61 3.66
C ASN A 123 -5.07 2.28 2.29
N ASP A 124 -5.39 3.57 2.17
CA ASP A 124 -5.34 4.32 0.92
C ASP A 124 -3.90 4.63 0.42
N HIS A 125 -2.88 4.39 1.25
CA HIS A 125 -1.51 4.79 0.95
C HIS A 125 -0.53 3.62 0.93
N ILE A 126 -0.62 2.73 1.91
CA ILE A 126 0.34 1.64 2.11
C ILE A 126 -0.36 0.31 2.36
N VAL A 127 0.38 -0.76 2.11
CA VAL A 127 0.09 -2.11 2.55
C VAL A 127 1.19 -2.55 3.52
N THR A 128 0.81 -3.12 4.66
CA THR A 128 1.77 -3.73 5.58
C THR A 128 1.51 -5.22 5.68
N VAL A 129 2.57 -6.01 5.57
CA VAL A 129 2.53 -7.48 5.67
C VAL A 129 3.52 -7.93 6.73
N ASP A 130 3.03 -8.69 7.72
CA ASP A 130 3.81 -9.22 8.82
C ASP A 130 4.08 -10.71 8.60
N PHE A 131 5.35 -11.10 8.67
CA PHE A 131 5.78 -12.49 8.57
C PHE A 131 6.32 -12.98 9.91
N ASN A 132 6.10 -14.26 10.22
CA ASN A 132 6.55 -14.89 11.47
C ASN A 132 8.05 -15.29 11.48
N GLY A 133 8.76 -15.11 10.36
CA GLY A 133 10.17 -15.39 10.22
C GLY A 133 11.03 -14.17 9.91
N PHE A 134 12.35 -14.34 9.99
CA PHE A 134 13.33 -13.31 9.68
C PHE A 134 13.62 -13.27 8.18
N ILE A 135 13.63 -12.07 7.59
CA ILE A 135 14.05 -11.84 6.21
C ILE A 135 15.12 -10.75 6.24
N SER A 136 16.30 -11.01 5.69
CA SER A 136 17.34 -9.99 5.57
C SER A 136 16.94 -8.93 4.55
N THR A 137 17.58 -7.76 4.61
CA THR A 137 17.35 -6.69 3.63
C THR A 137 17.69 -7.16 2.21
N GLU A 138 18.77 -7.92 2.05
CA GLU A 138 19.20 -8.49 0.77
C GLU A 138 18.17 -9.48 0.22
N ASP A 139 17.65 -10.37 1.06
CA ASP A 139 16.62 -11.34 0.67
C ASP A 139 15.30 -10.64 0.32
N ALA A 140 14.91 -9.62 1.08
CA ALA A 140 13.70 -8.84 0.79
C ALA A 140 13.77 -8.21 -0.61
N TYR A 141 14.92 -7.65 -1.01
CA TYR A 141 15.09 -7.12 -2.36
C TYR A 141 15.20 -8.21 -3.44
N ALA A 142 15.71 -9.40 -3.11
CA ALA A 142 15.65 -10.54 -4.01
C ALA A 142 14.20 -11.01 -4.24
N ILE A 143 13.40 -11.07 -3.17
CA ILE A 143 11.96 -11.37 -3.23
C ILE A 143 11.23 -10.31 -4.06
N GLU A 144 11.51 -9.01 -3.86
CA GLU A 144 10.91 -7.94 -4.67
C GLU A 144 11.13 -8.18 -6.17
N LYS A 145 12.34 -8.57 -6.58
CA LYS A 145 12.66 -8.91 -7.98
C LYS A 145 11.90 -10.15 -8.46
N GLU A 146 11.80 -11.18 -7.62
CA GLU A 146 11.08 -12.42 -7.92
C GLU A 146 9.58 -12.16 -8.12
N VAL A 147 8.96 -11.39 -7.21
CA VAL A 147 7.56 -10.96 -7.29
C VAL A 147 7.30 -10.17 -8.58
N ASN A 148 8.15 -9.19 -8.90
CA ASN A 148 8.00 -8.41 -10.13
C ASN A 148 8.19 -9.28 -11.39
N SER A 149 9.14 -10.22 -11.38
CA SER A 149 9.33 -11.16 -12.50
C SER A 149 8.08 -12.02 -12.72
N TYR A 150 7.44 -12.48 -11.64
CA TYR A 150 6.17 -13.21 -11.74
C TYR A 150 5.02 -12.32 -12.20
N ILE A 151 4.95 -11.07 -11.74
CA ILE A 151 3.98 -10.07 -12.22
C ILE A 151 4.11 -9.89 -13.74
N TRP A 152 5.33 -9.72 -14.26
CA TRP A 152 5.57 -9.51 -15.69
C TRP A 152 5.36 -10.75 -16.55
N SER A 153 5.33 -11.94 -15.95
CA SER A 153 4.92 -13.15 -16.66
C SER A 153 3.44 -13.14 -17.06
N ASN A 154 2.66 -12.20 -16.50
CA ASN A 154 1.24 -11.99 -16.80
C ASN A 154 0.39 -13.26 -16.70
N ALA A 155 0.58 -14.01 -15.62
CA ALA A 155 -0.16 -15.23 -15.35
C ALA A 155 -1.63 -14.92 -15.01
N ASN A 156 -2.54 -15.81 -15.41
CA ASN A 156 -3.96 -15.69 -15.06
C ASN A 156 -4.18 -16.05 -13.59
N SER A 157 -5.06 -15.32 -12.92
CA SER A 157 -5.64 -15.72 -11.64
C SER A 157 -6.80 -16.70 -11.87
N PHE A 158 -6.98 -17.61 -10.91
CA PHE A 158 -8.07 -18.59 -10.94
C PHE A 158 -8.81 -18.56 -9.63
N GLU A 159 -10.13 -18.49 -9.72
CA GLU A 159 -11.03 -18.51 -8.58
C GLU A 159 -11.82 -19.81 -8.57
N ARG A 160 -11.97 -20.40 -7.38
CA ARG A 160 -12.78 -21.61 -7.20
C ARG A 160 -13.46 -21.63 -5.83
N TYR A 161 -14.58 -22.33 -5.79
CA TYR A 161 -15.36 -22.60 -4.59
C TYR A 161 -15.38 -24.11 -4.34
N PRO A 162 -14.28 -24.67 -3.83
CA PRO A 162 -14.20 -26.11 -3.61
C PRO A 162 -15.20 -26.58 -2.56
N THR A 163 -15.62 -27.84 -2.66
CA THR A 163 -16.40 -28.49 -1.60
C THR A 163 -15.53 -28.76 -0.37
N LYS A 164 -16.17 -29.14 0.74
CA LYS A 164 -15.44 -29.49 1.97
C LYS A 164 -14.50 -30.67 1.74
N GLU A 165 -14.95 -31.66 0.98
CA GLU A 165 -14.17 -32.85 0.62
C GLU A 165 -12.97 -32.48 -0.26
N GLU A 166 -13.14 -31.59 -1.24
CA GLU A 166 -12.03 -31.13 -2.09
C GLU A 166 -10.96 -30.39 -1.29
N LEU A 167 -11.36 -29.58 -0.30
CA LEU A 167 -10.44 -28.83 0.57
C LEU A 167 -9.54 -29.75 1.41
N GLU A 168 -10.00 -30.94 1.80
CA GLU A 168 -9.21 -31.89 2.61
C GLU A 168 -7.96 -32.39 1.88
N TYR A 169 -7.98 -32.39 0.54
CA TYR A 169 -6.88 -32.89 -0.30
C TYR A 169 -6.09 -31.78 -0.98
N MET A 170 -6.37 -30.52 -0.65
CA MET A 170 -5.77 -29.38 -1.31
C MET A 170 -4.79 -28.65 -0.41
N ASP A 171 -3.63 -28.34 -0.96
CA ASP A 171 -2.68 -27.43 -0.33
C ASP A 171 -3.07 -25.98 -0.65
N TYR A 172 -3.39 -25.21 0.39
CA TYR A 172 -3.71 -23.79 0.30
C TYR A 172 -3.39 -23.07 1.62
N ARG A 173 -3.00 -21.80 1.51
CA ARG A 173 -2.80 -20.93 2.67
C ARG A 173 -4.14 -20.39 3.16
N SER A 174 -4.30 -20.28 4.47
CA SER A 174 -5.44 -19.59 5.07
C SER A 174 -4.98 -18.69 6.21
N LYS A 175 -5.52 -17.46 6.26
CA LYS A 175 -5.24 -16.51 7.35
C LYS A 175 -6.05 -16.79 8.62
N LYS A 176 -7.13 -17.59 8.55
CA LYS A 176 -8.05 -17.91 9.67
C LYS A 176 -8.63 -19.32 9.54
N GLU A 177 -9.18 -19.87 10.63
CA GLU A 177 -10.12 -21.00 10.52
C GLU A 177 -11.38 -20.52 9.79
N ILE A 178 -11.71 -21.16 8.66
CA ILE A 178 -12.85 -20.78 7.82
C ILE A 178 -13.98 -21.76 8.04
N THR A 179 -15.14 -21.24 8.41
CA THR A 179 -16.40 -21.98 8.47
C THR A 179 -17.29 -21.58 7.30
N GLY A 180 -17.94 -22.54 6.65
CA GLY A 180 -18.82 -22.30 5.50
C GLY A 180 -18.10 -22.38 4.14
N LYS A 181 -18.67 -21.72 3.12
CA LYS A 181 -18.15 -21.75 1.75
C LYS A 181 -16.79 -21.05 1.69
N VAL A 182 -15.77 -21.76 1.23
CA VAL A 182 -14.41 -21.21 1.05
C VAL A 182 -14.25 -20.77 -0.40
N ARG A 183 -13.81 -19.52 -0.60
CA ARG A 183 -13.33 -19.05 -1.90
C ARG A 183 -11.81 -19.12 -1.92
N LEU A 184 -11.25 -19.84 -2.88
CA LEU A 184 -9.81 -19.88 -3.11
C LEU A 184 -9.45 -19.06 -4.34
N VAL A 185 -8.38 -18.29 -4.20
CA VAL A 185 -7.75 -17.53 -5.27
C VAL A 185 -6.36 -18.13 -5.50
N LYS A 186 -6.08 -18.50 -6.75
CA LYS A 186 -4.85 -19.15 -7.16
C LYS A 186 -4.12 -18.34 -8.22
N TYR A 187 -2.84 -18.10 -7.95
CA TYR A 187 -1.84 -17.60 -8.88
C TYR A 187 -0.87 -18.76 -9.17
N PRO A 188 -1.00 -19.47 -10.31
CA PRO A 188 -0.24 -20.69 -10.56
C PRO A 188 1.27 -20.49 -10.39
N GLY A 189 1.88 -21.35 -9.58
CA GLY A 189 3.32 -21.31 -9.30
C GLY A 189 3.75 -20.32 -8.21
N ALA A 190 2.87 -19.39 -7.81
CA ALA A 190 3.13 -18.38 -6.78
C ALA A 190 2.30 -18.58 -5.51
N ASP A 191 0.98 -18.70 -5.61
CA ASP A 191 0.09 -18.75 -4.44
C ASP A 191 -1.21 -19.52 -4.69
N CYS A 192 -1.77 -20.13 -3.64
CA CYS A 192 -3.15 -20.59 -3.57
C CYS A 192 -3.65 -20.32 -2.15
N CYS A 193 -4.59 -19.38 -2.01
CA CYS A 193 -4.96 -18.85 -0.71
C CYS A 193 -6.47 -18.67 -0.61
N ALA A 194 -7.02 -18.94 0.58
CA ALA A 194 -8.40 -18.65 0.89
C ALA A 194 -8.59 -17.14 1.09
N CYS A 195 -9.39 -16.53 0.22
CA CYS A 195 -9.56 -15.09 0.20
C CYS A 195 -10.94 -14.68 -0.33
N CYS A 196 -11.51 -13.68 0.33
CA CYS A 196 -12.77 -13.05 -0.03
C CYS A 196 -12.60 -11.68 -0.69
N GLY A 197 -11.37 -11.23 -0.98
CA GLY A 197 -11.09 -9.96 -1.65
C GLY A 197 -11.29 -10.00 -3.16
N THR A 198 -11.29 -8.82 -3.79
CA THR A 198 -11.30 -8.69 -5.25
C THR A 198 -9.88 -8.77 -5.81
N HIS A 199 -9.71 -9.45 -6.93
CA HIS A 199 -8.39 -9.69 -7.53
C HIS A 199 -8.35 -9.28 -8.99
N VAL A 200 -7.16 -8.95 -9.49
CA VAL A 200 -6.95 -8.79 -10.92
C VAL A 200 -7.02 -10.15 -11.62
N ALA A 201 -7.46 -10.15 -12.87
CA ALA A 201 -7.54 -11.34 -13.71
C ALA A 201 -6.15 -11.82 -14.14
N ASN A 202 -5.22 -10.89 -14.37
CA ASN A 202 -3.87 -11.21 -14.83
C ASN A 202 -2.83 -10.48 -13.99
N THR A 203 -1.72 -11.15 -13.67
CA THR A 203 -0.71 -10.57 -12.78
C THR A 203 -0.07 -9.30 -13.34
N GLY A 204 0.00 -9.13 -14.67
CA GLY A 204 0.53 -7.92 -15.29
C GLY A 204 -0.26 -6.66 -14.98
N GLU A 205 -1.53 -6.79 -14.61
CA GLU A 205 -2.39 -5.67 -14.19
C GLU A 205 -1.98 -5.10 -12.82
N ILE A 206 -1.20 -5.85 -12.03
CA ILE A 206 -0.61 -5.38 -10.76
C ILE A 206 0.45 -4.30 -11.03
N GLY A 207 1.13 -4.36 -12.18
CA GLY A 207 2.14 -3.38 -12.59
C GLY A 207 3.49 -3.60 -11.91
N LEU A 208 3.85 -2.73 -10.96
CA LEU A 208 5.14 -2.75 -10.25
C LEU A 208 4.89 -2.94 -8.76
N MET A 209 5.67 -3.80 -8.12
CA MET A 209 5.75 -3.92 -6.67
C MET A 209 7.01 -3.21 -6.16
N LYS A 210 6.87 -2.44 -5.07
CA LYS A 210 7.99 -1.82 -4.36
C LYS A 210 7.88 -2.03 -2.85
N ILE A 211 9.00 -2.39 -2.23
CA ILE A 211 9.20 -2.33 -0.79
C ILE A 211 9.56 -0.90 -0.40
N LEU A 212 8.79 -0.32 0.53
CA LEU A 212 9.01 1.00 1.08
C LEU A 212 9.88 0.97 2.34
N SER A 213 9.65 -0.01 3.21
CA SER A 213 10.42 -0.19 4.43
C SER A 213 10.40 -1.65 4.92
N ILE A 214 11.42 -2.00 5.69
CA ILE A 214 11.61 -3.30 6.32
C ILE A 214 11.86 -3.04 7.80
N ALA A 215 11.01 -3.59 8.67
CA ALA A 215 11.10 -3.37 10.11
C ALA A 215 10.98 -4.68 10.89
N LYS A 216 11.68 -4.78 12.02
CA LYS A 216 11.49 -5.91 12.94
C LYS A 216 10.07 -5.87 13.51
N HIS A 217 9.36 -7.00 13.47
CA HIS A 217 8.03 -7.13 14.05
C HIS A 217 7.95 -8.40 14.91
N LYS A 218 7.94 -8.23 16.24
CA LYS A 218 8.02 -9.33 17.21
C LYS A 218 9.22 -10.25 16.92
N THR A 219 8.96 -11.50 16.55
CA THR A 219 9.97 -12.51 16.20
C THR A 219 10.30 -12.55 14.71
N GLY A 220 9.57 -11.82 13.87
CA GLY A 220 9.77 -11.79 12.43
C GLY A 220 9.91 -10.38 11.87
N VAL A 221 9.33 -10.13 10.69
CA VAL A 221 9.52 -8.89 9.92
C VAL A 221 8.19 -8.32 9.44
N ARG A 222 8.09 -6.99 9.43
CA ARG A 222 7.05 -6.22 8.75
C ARG A 222 7.63 -5.63 7.49
N LEU A 223 6.97 -5.87 6.37
CA LEU A 223 7.24 -5.18 5.11
C LEU A 223 6.15 -4.14 4.88
N GLU A 224 6.54 -2.90 4.62
CA GLU A 224 5.65 -1.92 4.02
C GLU A 224 5.85 -1.93 2.51
N VAL A 225 4.79 -2.16 1.76
CA VAL A 225 4.84 -2.41 0.33
C VAL A 225 3.73 -1.66 -0.39
N VAL A 226 3.96 -1.38 -1.67
CA VAL A 226 2.98 -0.80 -2.58
C VAL A 226 3.06 -1.44 -3.96
N PHE A 227 1.92 -1.49 -4.63
CA PHE A 227 1.77 -2.06 -5.96
C PHE A 227 1.14 -1.05 -6.92
N GLY A 228 1.29 -1.28 -8.23
CA GLY A 228 0.56 -0.56 -9.28
C GLY A 228 0.75 0.95 -9.25
N SER A 229 -0.38 1.70 -9.28
CA SER A 229 -0.34 3.17 -9.29
C SER A 229 0.35 3.76 -8.07
N ARG A 230 0.31 3.09 -6.91
CA ARG A 230 0.98 3.57 -5.69
C ARG A 230 2.50 3.45 -5.80
N ALA A 231 3.00 2.37 -6.39
CA ALA A 231 4.42 2.21 -6.66
C ALA A 231 4.93 3.25 -7.68
N MET A 232 4.12 3.56 -8.70
CA MET A 232 4.43 4.64 -9.64
C MET A 232 4.44 6.02 -8.96
N ALA A 233 3.49 6.29 -8.05
CA ALA A 233 3.45 7.53 -7.28
C ALA A 233 4.66 7.70 -6.35
N ASP A 234 5.10 6.61 -5.70
CA ASP A 234 6.33 6.57 -4.91
C ASP A 234 7.57 6.87 -5.77
N TYR A 235 7.69 6.22 -6.94
CA TYR A 235 8.77 6.50 -7.89
C TYR A 235 8.77 7.96 -8.33
N ASN A 236 7.62 8.51 -8.73
CA ASN A 236 7.51 9.90 -9.17
C ASN A 236 7.95 10.87 -8.07
N THR A 237 7.57 10.60 -6.82
CA THR A 237 7.97 11.41 -5.67
C THR A 237 9.49 11.40 -5.49
N LYS A 238 10.10 10.20 -5.49
CA LYS A 238 11.56 10.03 -5.38
C LYS A 238 12.31 10.64 -6.57
N HIS A 239 11.81 10.48 -7.78
CA HIS A 239 12.38 11.05 -9.00
C HIS A 239 12.36 12.59 -8.98
N ASN A 240 11.25 13.19 -8.55
CA ASN A 240 11.13 14.64 -8.42
C ASN A 240 12.07 15.21 -7.34
N LEU A 241 12.21 14.52 -6.20
CA LEU A 241 13.17 14.90 -5.16
C LEU A 241 14.62 14.77 -5.65
N ASN A 242 14.94 13.68 -6.34
CA ASN A 242 16.27 13.47 -6.92
C ASN A 242 16.62 14.57 -7.93
N SER A 243 15.68 14.92 -8.82
CA SER A 243 15.85 15.98 -9.82
C SER A 243 16.04 17.35 -9.18
N LYS A 244 15.32 17.65 -8.08
CA LYS A 244 15.51 18.89 -7.32
C LYS A 244 16.93 18.99 -6.75
N ILE A 245 17.43 17.92 -6.13
CA ILE A 245 18.78 17.88 -5.54
C ILE A 245 19.84 18.00 -6.64
N SER A 246 19.67 17.24 -7.73
CA SER A 246 20.53 17.30 -8.91
C SER A 246 20.68 18.72 -9.45
N ASN A 247 19.59 19.47 -9.56
CA ASN A 247 19.60 20.88 -9.98
C ASN A 247 20.28 21.79 -8.94
N MET A 248 20.00 21.61 -7.65
CA MET A 248 20.63 22.40 -6.58
C MET A 248 22.15 22.26 -6.54
N LEU A 249 22.65 21.05 -6.83
CA LEU A 249 24.08 20.72 -6.83
C LEU A 249 24.73 20.83 -8.21
N SER A 250 23.96 21.14 -9.26
CA SER A 250 24.42 21.12 -10.67
C SER A 250 25.15 19.83 -11.05
N THR A 251 24.62 18.68 -10.61
CA THR A 251 25.20 17.34 -10.83
C THR A 251 24.19 16.43 -11.52
N LYS A 252 24.64 15.33 -12.14
CA LYS A 252 23.71 14.38 -12.78
C LYS A 252 22.88 13.63 -11.73
N PRO A 253 21.63 13.21 -12.04
CA PRO A 253 20.76 12.51 -11.09
C PRO A 253 21.30 11.20 -10.49
N TYR A 254 22.28 10.56 -11.13
CA TYR A 254 22.92 9.34 -10.63
C TYR A 254 24.26 9.60 -9.91
N GLU A 255 24.69 10.86 -9.84
CA GLU A 255 25.94 11.31 -9.23
C GLU A 255 25.65 12.19 -7.99
N ILE A 256 24.38 12.25 -7.54
CA ILE A 256 23.96 13.11 -6.43
C ILE A 256 24.56 12.72 -5.08
N ALA A 257 24.80 11.43 -4.84
CA ALA A 257 25.36 10.95 -3.57
C ALA A 257 26.80 11.46 -3.40
N ASP A 258 27.63 11.26 -4.42
CA ASP A 258 29.01 11.75 -4.46
C ASP A 258 29.08 13.28 -4.35
N ALA A 259 28.14 13.98 -5.01
CA ALA A 259 28.05 15.43 -4.91
C ALA A 259 27.68 15.90 -3.50
N VAL A 260 26.75 15.20 -2.82
CA VAL A 260 26.39 15.49 -1.42
C VAL A 260 27.58 15.23 -0.50
N GLU A 261 28.29 14.11 -0.68
CA GLU A 261 29.48 13.79 0.10
C GLU A 261 30.55 14.88 -0.03
N LYS A 262 30.79 15.36 -1.26
CA LYS A 262 31.70 16.47 -1.52
C LYS A 262 31.27 17.75 -0.80
N VAL A 263 29.98 18.13 -0.84
CA VAL A 263 29.47 19.30 -0.12
C VAL A 263 29.66 19.17 1.39
N LEU A 264 29.46 17.98 1.95
CA LEU A 264 29.70 17.72 3.38
C LEU A 264 31.19 17.87 3.74
N GLN A 265 32.08 17.32 2.92
CA GLN A 265 33.53 17.46 3.10
C GLN A 265 33.99 18.92 2.98
N ASP A 266 33.51 19.64 1.96
CA ASP A 266 33.79 21.07 1.76
C ASP A 266 33.27 21.90 2.96
N THR A 267 32.11 21.55 3.52
CA THR A 267 31.56 22.20 4.72
C THR A 267 32.46 22.01 5.94
N VAL A 268 33.02 20.81 6.14
CA VAL A 268 33.97 20.55 7.24
C VAL A 268 35.25 21.37 7.04
N SER A 269 35.80 21.38 5.82
CA SER A 269 37.01 22.14 5.50
C SER A 269 36.80 23.65 5.69
N LEU A 270 35.66 24.19 5.24
CA LEU A 270 35.35 25.61 5.41
C LEU A 270 35.20 25.99 6.89
N LYS A 271 34.59 25.14 7.72
CA LYS A 271 34.52 25.37 9.17
C LYS A 271 35.91 25.43 9.83
N GLN A 272 36.82 24.55 9.42
CA GLN A 272 38.21 24.57 9.91
C GLN A 272 38.92 25.86 9.48
N ARG A 273 38.82 26.27 8.22
CA ARG A 273 39.41 27.52 7.73
C ARG A 273 38.83 28.75 8.43
N VAL A 274 37.53 28.76 8.72
CA VAL A 274 36.89 29.84 9.49
C VAL A 274 37.51 29.92 10.90
N GLN A 275 37.71 28.78 11.56
CA GLN A 275 38.36 28.73 12.86
C GLN A 275 39.81 29.26 12.82
N GLU A 276 40.60 28.85 11.82
CA GLU A 276 41.97 29.33 11.61
C GLU A 276 42.01 30.85 11.37
N ILE A 277 41.07 31.38 10.58
CA ILE A 277 40.95 32.82 10.34
C ILE A 277 40.61 33.57 11.63
N TYR A 278 39.71 33.04 12.46
CA TYR A 278 39.40 33.64 13.75
C TYR A 278 40.61 33.65 14.69
N GLU A 279 41.36 32.55 14.77
CA GLU A 279 42.58 32.48 15.56
C GLU A 279 43.61 33.51 15.10
N PHE A 280 43.83 33.62 13.79
CA PHE A 280 44.71 34.64 13.22
C PHE A 280 44.22 36.06 13.53
N TYR A 281 42.93 36.33 13.35
CA TYR A 281 42.31 37.63 13.64
C TYR A 281 42.47 38.03 15.11
N TYR A 282 42.18 37.11 16.04
CA TYR A 282 42.32 37.39 17.47
C TYR A 282 43.76 37.64 17.87
N LYS A 283 44.72 36.91 17.27
CA LYS A 283 46.15 37.15 17.48
C LYS A 283 46.57 38.54 17.00
N ALA A 284 46.22 38.90 15.76
CA ALA A 284 46.53 40.22 15.21
C ALA A 284 45.87 41.36 16.01
N LYS A 285 44.66 41.13 16.51
CA LYS A 285 43.97 42.10 17.37
C LYS A 285 44.64 42.24 18.73
N ALA A 286 45.11 41.15 19.33
CA ALA A 286 45.84 41.15 20.59
C ALA A 286 47.18 41.90 20.48
N GLU A 287 47.91 41.73 19.37
CA GLU A 287 49.17 42.44 19.11
C GLU A 287 49.01 43.97 19.02
N ASN A 288 47.81 44.47 18.69
CA ASN A 288 47.48 45.89 18.63
C ASN A 288 46.92 46.47 19.95
N ILE A 289 46.84 45.69 21.04
CA ILE A 289 46.38 46.17 22.34
C ILE A 289 47.53 46.89 23.07
N PRO A 290 47.36 48.14 23.52
CA PRO A 290 48.38 48.85 24.30
C PRO A 290 48.75 48.07 25.57
N LYS A 291 50.04 48.05 25.94
CA LYS A 291 50.56 47.27 27.08
C LYS A 291 49.96 47.64 28.44
N ASP A 292 49.36 48.82 28.56
CA ASP A 292 48.75 49.33 29.80
C ASP A 292 47.24 49.01 29.91
N SER A 293 46.69 48.21 28.99
CA SER A 293 45.27 47.87 28.95
C SER A 293 44.93 46.77 29.98
N LYS A 294 43.80 46.92 30.70
CA LYS A 294 43.24 45.81 31.53
C LYS A 294 42.99 44.59 30.64
N SER A 295 43.25 43.39 31.15
CA SER A 295 43.15 42.10 30.45
C SER A 295 41.90 42.03 29.55
N VAL A 296 42.12 41.88 28.24
CA VAL A 296 41.04 41.76 27.24
C VAL A 296 40.88 40.29 26.88
N PHE A 297 39.69 39.73 27.09
CA PHE A 297 39.35 38.37 26.68
C PHE A 297 38.47 38.42 25.42
N TYR A 298 38.91 37.74 24.37
CA TYR A 298 38.08 37.48 23.20
C TYR A 298 37.48 36.08 23.32
N MET A 299 36.15 36.00 23.43
CA MET A 299 35.43 34.72 23.43
C MET A 299 34.79 34.48 22.06
N ASN A 300 35.02 33.29 21.52
CA ASN A 300 34.32 32.80 20.33
C ASN A 300 32.99 32.16 20.78
N HIS A 301 31.87 32.61 20.20
CA HIS A 301 30.57 31.93 20.32
C HIS A 301 30.27 31.31 18.95
N ILE A 302 30.84 30.14 18.67
CA ILE A 302 30.49 29.33 17.49
C ILE A 302 30.08 27.95 18.00
#